data_AF-A0A7J2R2R3-F1
#
_entry.id   AF-A0A7J2R2R3-F1
#
_cell.length_a   1.000
_cell.length_b   1.000
_cell.length_c   1.000
_cell.angle_alpha   90.00
_cell.angle_beta   90.00
_cell.angle_gamma   90.00
#
_symmetry.space_group_name_H-M   'P 1'
#
loop_
_entity.id
_entity.type
_entity.pdbx_description
1 polymer ?
#
loop_
_entity_poly.entity_id
_entity_poly.type
_entity_poly.pdbx_seq_one_letter_code
_entity_poly.pdbx_strand_id
1 'polypeptide(L)'
;MCKVARIVNSDNHEKSLTRRALLGLRQINGVEIFGIKDPVSSKFHNRGSIIAFSLRNVPHNLAAKEIAEYGGIGIRNGCFCVHMLIQQILKIQSIKIYGARILSEIIPEKIKMLLPGLLRVSFGIENDENDVDCFIKIIKRIAKKPRSIFNKLLAHTYNGTLFIPETTTQVIIKRFVESSIKKVFSIDKNVCN
;
A
#
# COMPACT_ATOMS: atom_id res chain seq x y z
N MET A 1 19.75 15.34 12.50
CA MET A 1 19.50 15.25 13.96
C MET A 1 18.94 13.88 14.27
N CYS A 2 19.67 13.08 15.04
CA CYS A 2 19.23 11.75 15.46
C CYS A 2 18.16 11.93 16.55
N LYS A 3 16.89 11.56 16.29
CA LYS A 3 15.88 11.50 17.34
C LYS A 3 16.26 10.32 18.23
N VAL A 4 16.88 10.59 19.38
CA VAL A 4 17.09 9.59 20.44
C VAL A 4 15.71 9.08 20.84
N ALA A 5 15.49 7.77 20.70
CA ALA A 5 14.22 7.13 21.05
C ALA A 5 13.95 7.36 22.55
N ARG A 6 12.98 8.23 22.86
CA ARG A 6 12.36 8.23 24.18
C ARG A 6 11.65 6.89 24.32
N ILE A 7 11.95 6.15 25.38
CA ILE A 7 11.13 5.02 25.84
C ILE A 7 9.84 5.61 26.42
N VAL A 8 8.98 6.11 25.53
CA VAL A 8 7.56 6.28 25.80
C VAL A 8 6.99 4.86 25.76
N ASN A 9 5.99 4.56 26.58
CA ASN A 9 5.32 3.27 26.61
C ASN A 9 4.83 2.90 25.18
N SER A 10 5.62 2.12 24.43
CA SER A 10 5.56 2.02 22.96
C SER A 10 4.18 1.58 22.48
N ASP A 11 3.58 0.64 23.21
CA ASP A 11 2.24 0.13 22.94
C ASP A 11 1.16 1.22 22.98
N ASN A 12 1.25 2.17 23.91
CA ASN A 12 0.26 3.23 24.03
C ASN A 12 0.43 4.29 22.92
N HIS A 13 1.67 4.59 22.54
CA HIS A 13 1.97 5.51 21.45
C HIS A 13 1.44 4.95 20.12
N GLU A 14 1.84 3.74 19.75
CA GLU A 14 1.41 3.12 18.50
C GLU A 14 -0.11 2.89 18.44
N LYS A 15 -0.75 2.55 19.58
CA LYS A 15 -2.22 2.46 19.67
C LYS A 15 -2.88 3.83 19.47
N SER A 16 -2.29 4.91 19.97
CA SER A 16 -2.79 6.27 19.74
C SER A 16 -2.75 6.62 18.25
N LEU A 17 -1.63 6.38 17.58
CA LEU A 17 -1.47 6.59 16.14
C LEU A 17 -2.46 5.75 15.34
N THR A 18 -2.61 4.47 15.70
CA THR A 18 -3.55 3.55 15.05
C THR A 18 -5.00 4.00 15.23
N ARG A 19 -5.37 4.46 16.43
CA ARG A 19 -6.70 5.02 16.71
C ARG A 19 -6.95 6.24 15.83
N ARG A 20 -6.01 7.17 15.76
CA ARG A 20 -6.10 8.37 14.93
C ARG A 20 -6.28 8.02 13.45
N ALA A 21 -5.46 7.10 12.95
CA ALA A 21 -5.53 6.60 11.58
C ALA A 21 -6.89 5.96 11.28
N LEU A 22 -7.42 5.11 12.17
CA LEU A 22 -8.74 4.50 12.01
C LEU A 22 -9.85 5.55 11.95
N LEU A 23 -9.84 6.54 12.84
CA LEU A 23 -10.84 7.60 12.85
C LEU A 23 -10.80 8.42 11.55
N GLY A 24 -9.61 8.82 11.10
CA GLY A 24 -9.45 9.57 9.85
C GLY A 24 -9.84 8.78 8.61
N LEU A 25 -9.39 7.52 8.50
CA LEU A 25 -9.72 6.65 7.37
C LEU A 25 -11.22 6.38 7.25
N ARG A 26 -11.94 6.21 8.37
CA ARG A 26 -13.40 5.97 8.38
C ARG A 26 -14.20 7.15 7.82
N GLN A 27 -13.66 8.37 7.86
CA GLN A 27 -14.31 9.56 7.33
C GLN A 27 -14.14 9.71 5.81
N ILE A 28 -13.29 8.90 5.18
CA ILE A 28 -13.03 8.99 3.74
C ILE A 28 -13.97 8.04 3.00
N ASN A 29 -14.87 8.62 2.19
CA ASN A 29 -15.76 7.84 1.34
C ASN A 29 -14.97 6.93 0.39
N GLY A 30 -15.38 5.66 0.31
CA GLY A 30 -14.73 4.65 -0.52
C GLY A 30 -13.52 3.96 0.14
N VAL A 31 -13.15 4.28 1.38
CA VAL A 31 -12.20 3.47 2.16
C VAL A 31 -12.96 2.34 2.85
N GLU A 32 -12.48 1.10 2.69
CA GLU A 32 -12.98 -0.05 3.44
C GLU A 32 -11.85 -0.58 4.32
N ILE A 33 -12.09 -0.66 5.64
CA ILE A 33 -11.13 -1.16 6.63
C ILE A 33 -11.48 -2.60 7.00
N PHE A 34 -10.46 -3.45 7.16
CA PHE A 34 -10.60 -4.85 7.58
C PHE A 34 -10.15 -5.07 9.03
N GLY A 35 -10.72 -6.10 9.67
CA GLY A 35 -10.48 -6.42 11.09
C GLY A 35 -11.24 -5.51 12.07
N ILE A 36 -10.65 -5.24 13.24
CA ILE A 36 -11.26 -4.45 14.33
C ILE A 36 -11.33 -2.95 13.95
N LYS A 37 -12.48 -2.48 13.48
CA LYS A 37 -12.62 -1.12 12.90
C LYS A 37 -12.91 -0.03 13.93
N ASP A 38 -13.38 -0.42 15.12
CA ASP A 38 -13.83 0.51 16.14
C ASP A 38 -12.79 0.71 17.24
N PRO A 39 -12.16 1.88 17.33
CA PRO A 39 -11.11 2.15 18.30
C PRO A 39 -11.59 2.35 19.74
N VAL A 40 -12.92 2.43 19.95
CA VAL A 40 -13.55 2.53 21.28
C VAL A 40 -13.94 1.14 21.81
N SER A 41 -14.08 0.14 20.93
CA SER A 41 -14.45 -1.22 21.33
C SER A 41 -13.41 -1.84 22.27
N SER A 42 -13.87 -2.68 23.22
CA SER A 42 -12.99 -3.45 24.10
C SER A 42 -12.00 -4.33 23.33
N LYS A 43 -12.36 -4.76 22.13
CA LYS A 43 -11.52 -5.56 21.22
C LYS A 43 -10.33 -4.77 20.67
N PHE A 44 -10.37 -3.44 20.68
CA PHE A 44 -9.27 -2.61 20.17
C PHE A 44 -7.94 -2.85 20.90
N HIS A 45 -7.99 -3.20 22.19
CA HIS A 45 -6.79 -3.53 22.96
C HIS A 45 -5.99 -4.71 22.38
N ASN A 46 -6.66 -5.62 21.67
CA ASN A 46 -6.05 -6.79 21.03
C ASN A 46 -5.61 -6.52 19.57
N ARG A 47 -5.76 -5.28 19.09
CA ARG A 47 -5.35 -4.89 17.74
C ARG A 47 -3.88 -4.45 17.75
N GLY A 48 -3.08 -4.98 16.83
CA GLY A 48 -1.75 -4.45 16.56
C GLY A 48 -1.77 -3.12 15.77
N SER A 49 -0.60 -2.51 15.63
CA SER A 49 -0.37 -1.19 15.00
C SER A 49 -0.44 -1.20 13.47
N ILE A 50 -1.31 -2.04 12.92
CA ILE A 50 -1.42 -2.35 11.49
C ILE A 50 -2.86 -2.16 11.03
N ILE A 51 -3.06 -1.52 9.88
CA ILE A 51 -4.37 -1.33 9.26
C ILE A 51 -4.34 -1.86 7.83
N ALA A 52 -5.12 -2.92 7.59
CA ALA A 52 -5.45 -3.40 6.25
C ALA A 52 -6.72 -2.69 5.75
N PHE A 53 -6.66 -2.16 4.53
CA PHE A 53 -7.75 -1.42 3.93
C PHE A 53 -7.76 -1.55 2.40
N SER A 54 -8.87 -1.19 1.77
CA SER A 54 -9.01 -1.06 0.32
C SER A 54 -9.57 0.31 -0.05
N LEU A 55 -9.41 0.69 -1.32
CA LEU A 55 -10.06 1.85 -1.91
C LEU A 55 -11.02 1.37 -2.99
N ARG A 56 -12.32 1.65 -2.83
CA ARG A 56 -13.40 1.14 -3.70
C ARG A 56 -13.16 1.38 -5.19
N ASN A 57 -12.49 2.49 -5.54
CA ASN A 57 -12.32 2.93 -6.92
C ASN A 57 -10.87 2.81 -7.42
N VAL A 58 -9.92 2.39 -6.58
CA VAL A 58 -8.49 2.41 -6.92
C VAL A 58 -7.87 1.04 -6.64
N PRO A 59 -7.34 0.36 -7.67
CA PRO A 59 -6.62 -0.90 -7.50
C PRO A 59 -5.47 -0.76 -6.50
N HIS A 60 -5.23 -1.77 -5.66
CA HIS A 60 -4.28 -1.67 -4.55
C HIS A 60 -2.85 -1.30 -5.00
N ASN A 61 -2.39 -1.84 -6.13
CA ASN A 61 -1.05 -1.60 -6.66
C ASN A 61 -0.89 -0.17 -7.21
N LEU A 62 -1.92 0.35 -7.86
CA LEU A 62 -1.97 1.74 -8.30
C LEU A 62 -2.05 2.69 -7.11
N ALA A 63 -2.89 2.38 -6.12
CA ALA A 63 -3.00 3.17 -4.91
C ALA A 63 -1.65 3.25 -4.20
N ALA A 64 -0.96 2.13 -3.98
CA ALA A 64 0.37 2.06 -3.38
C ALA A 64 1.38 2.96 -4.11
N LYS A 65 1.38 2.92 -5.45
CA LYS A 65 2.22 3.77 -6.30
C LYS A 65 1.92 5.26 -6.08
N GLU A 66 0.65 5.64 -6.03
CA GLU A 66 0.25 7.03 -5.82
C GLU A 66 0.48 7.51 -4.38
N ILE A 67 0.37 6.65 -3.35
CA ILE A 67 0.76 7.04 -1.98
C ILE A 67 2.25 7.42 -1.97
N ALA A 68 3.09 6.59 -2.59
CA ALA A 68 4.53 6.82 -2.64
C ALA A 68 4.86 8.10 -3.41
N GLU A 69 4.22 8.33 -4.56
CA GLU A 69 4.47 9.52 -5.38
C GLU A 69 4.01 10.82 -4.70
N TYR A 70 2.81 10.84 -4.12
CA TYR A 70 2.24 12.08 -3.61
C TYR A 70 2.58 12.37 -2.15
N GLY A 71 2.89 11.34 -1.37
CA GLY A 71 3.16 11.45 0.06
C GLY A 71 4.58 11.06 0.46
N GLY A 72 5.36 10.41 -0.41
CA GLY A 72 6.62 9.80 0.00
C GLY A 72 6.44 8.66 1.01
N ILE A 73 5.24 8.06 1.09
CA ILE A 73 4.90 7.08 2.13
C ILE A 73 5.02 5.67 1.56
N GLY A 74 5.88 4.86 2.18
CA GLY A 74 6.01 3.43 1.90
C GLY A 74 4.91 2.62 2.57
N ILE A 75 4.02 2.01 1.79
CA ILE A 75 3.03 1.05 2.29
C ILE A 75 3.19 -0.31 1.61
N ARG A 76 2.65 -1.37 2.22
CA ARG A 76 2.60 -2.69 1.59
C ARG A 76 1.28 -2.89 0.86
N ASN A 77 1.32 -3.58 -0.27
CA ASN A 77 0.13 -3.98 -1.00
C ASN A 77 0.22 -5.44 -1.51
N GLY A 78 -0.91 -6.13 -1.60
CA GLY A 78 -1.01 -7.53 -2.02
C GLY A 78 -1.71 -8.42 -0.99
N CYS A 79 -1.37 -9.72 -0.96
CA CYS A 79 -1.96 -10.71 -0.03
C CYS A 79 -1.20 -10.88 1.30
N PHE A 80 -0.14 -10.10 1.55
CA PHE A 80 0.67 -10.13 2.78
C PHE A 80 1.17 -11.52 3.23
N CYS A 81 1.44 -12.42 2.29
CA CYS A 81 1.76 -13.83 2.54
C CYS A 81 0.63 -14.69 3.15
N VAL A 82 -0.55 -14.11 3.40
CA VAL A 82 -1.74 -14.80 3.95
C VAL A 82 -2.80 -15.01 2.87
N HIS A 83 -2.37 -15.51 1.72
CA HIS A 83 -3.20 -15.67 0.52
C HIS A 83 -4.50 -16.47 0.79
N MET A 84 -4.45 -17.51 1.62
CA MET A 84 -5.64 -18.30 2.00
C MET A 84 -6.68 -17.49 2.80
N LEU A 85 -6.22 -16.69 3.77
CA LEU A 85 -7.11 -15.83 4.57
C LEU A 85 -7.71 -14.70 3.73
N ILE A 86 -6.89 -14.09 2.85
CA ILE A 86 -7.35 -13.05 1.94
C ILE A 86 -8.43 -13.59 1.00
N GLN A 87 -8.27 -14.80 0.47
CA GLN A 87 -9.28 -15.45 -0.38
C GLN A 87 -10.62 -15.64 0.35
N GLN A 88 -10.58 -16.06 1.63
CA GLN A 88 -11.77 -16.21 2.46
C GLN A 88 -12.43 -14.85 2.78
N ILE A 89 -11.64 -13.84 3.18
CA ILE A 89 -12.14 -12.50 3.52
C ILE A 89 -12.77 -11.83 2.31
N LEU A 90 -12.15 -11.96 1.14
CA LEU A 90 -12.62 -11.33 -0.10
C LEU A 90 -13.66 -12.17 -0.85
N LYS A 91 -14.09 -13.32 -0.29
CA LYS A 91 -15.06 -14.26 -0.89
C LYS A 91 -14.76 -14.59 -2.35
N ILE A 92 -13.49 -14.79 -2.66
CA ILE A 92 -13.05 -15.06 -4.04
C ILE A 92 -13.45 -16.49 -4.38
N GLN A 93 -14.24 -16.66 -5.45
CA GLN A 93 -14.66 -17.97 -5.91
C GLN A 93 -13.43 -18.82 -6.31
N SER A 94 -13.44 -20.09 -5.91
CA SER A 94 -12.36 -21.06 -6.13
C SER A 94 -11.92 -21.14 -7.60
N ILE A 95 -12.85 -20.97 -8.54
CA ILE A 95 -12.58 -21.00 -9.99
C ILE A 95 -11.65 -19.88 -10.45
N LYS A 96 -11.76 -18.67 -9.87
CA LYS A 96 -10.91 -17.52 -10.22
C LYS A 96 -9.48 -17.71 -9.70
N ILE A 97 -9.35 -18.32 -8.54
CA ILE A 97 -8.05 -18.66 -7.94
C ILE A 97 -7.35 -19.73 -8.77
N TYR A 98 -8.08 -20.76 -9.22
CA TYR A 98 -7.55 -21.81 -10.08
C TYR A 98 -7.10 -21.25 -11.44
N GLY A 99 -7.94 -20.44 -12.08
CA GLY A 99 -7.59 -19.75 -13.32
C GLY A 99 -6.34 -18.89 -13.16
N ALA A 100 -6.30 -18.02 -12.14
CA ALA A 100 -5.14 -17.17 -11.87
C ALA A 100 -3.86 -17.97 -11.59
N ARG A 101 -3.97 -19.13 -10.93
CA ARG A 101 -2.83 -20.02 -10.64
C ARG A 101 -2.26 -20.65 -11.90
N ILE A 102 -3.10 -21.22 -12.75
CA ILE A 102 -2.71 -21.78 -14.06
C ILE A 102 -2.04 -20.69 -14.92
N LEU A 103 -2.69 -19.52 -15.00
CA LEU A 103 -2.19 -18.39 -15.76
C LEU A 103 -0.86 -17.84 -15.21
N SER A 104 -0.65 -17.89 -13.89
CA SER A 104 0.62 -17.48 -13.27
C SER A 104 1.80 -18.38 -13.58
N GLU A 105 1.56 -19.66 -13.91
CA GLU A 105 2.62 -20.58 -14.38
C GLU A 105 3.05 -20.25 -15.81
N ILE A 106 2.17 -19.63 -16.61
CA ILE A 106 2.41 -19.30 -18.02
C ILE A 106 3.00 -17.89 -18.17
N ILE A 107 2.48 -16.90 -17.42
CA ILE A 107 2.94 -15.49 -17.49
C ILE A 107 3.09 -14.91 -16.08
N PRO A 108 4.12 -15.32 -15.33
CA PRO A 108 4.23 -15.04 -13.90
C PRO A 108 4.25 -13.54 -13.56
N GLU A 109 4.98 -12.73 -14.33
CA GLU A 109 5.21 -11.32 -13.97
C GLU A 109 3.98 -10.43 -14.17
N LYS A 110 3.26 -10.58 -15.30
CA LYS A 110 2.05 -9.77 -15.57
C LYS A 110 0.88 -10.19 -14.70
N ILE A 111 0.78 -11.47 -14.35
CA ILE A 111 -0.39 -12.00 -13.66
C ILE A 111 -0.31 -11.79 -12.16
N LYS A 112 0.90 -11.77 -11.58
CA LYS A 112 1.12 -11.29 -10.20
C LYS A 112 0.57 -9.89 -9.96
N MET A 113 0.67 -8.98 -10.95
CA MET A 113 0.15 -7.62 -10.83
C MET A 113 -1.38 -7.54 -10.82
N LEU A 114 -2.06 -8.53 -11.40
CA LEU A 114 -3.51 -8.62 -11.46
C LEU A 114 -4.12 -9.36 -10.25
N LEU A 115 -3.28 -10.00 -9.43
CA LEU A 115 -3.76 -10.77 -8.31
C LEU A 115 -4.54 -9.89 -7.33
N PRO A 116 -5.55 -10.46 -6.66
CA PRO A 116 -6.29 -9.76 -5.63
C PRO A 116 -5.37 -9.36 -4.48
N GLY A 117 -5.63 -8.21 -3.89
CA GLY A 117 -4.79 -7.68 -2.83
C GLY A 117 -5.42 -6.51 -2.10
N LEU A 118 -4.85 -6.21 -0.93
CA LEU A 118 -5.24 -5.10 -0.09
C LEU A 118 -4.07 -4.14 0.09
N LEU A 119 -4.34 -2.97 0.66
CA LEU A 119 -3.34 -2.04 1.16
C LEU A 119 -3.12 -2.29 2.66
N ARG A 120 -1.90 -2.12 3.13
CA ARG A 120 -1.54 -2.22 4.55
C ARG A 120 -0.58 -1.12 4.94
N VAL A 121 -1.00 -0.34 5.93
CA VAL A 121 -0.13 0.59 6.66
C VAL A 121 0.21 -0.02 8.01
N SER A 122 1.44 0.22 8.46
CA SER A 122 1.97 -0.22 9.75
C SER A 122 2.62 1.00 10.39
N PHE A 123 2.32 1.26 11.66
CA PHE A 123 2.93 2.33 12.43
C PHE A 123 3.90 1.73 13.42
N GLY A 124 5.11 2.29 13.48
CA GLY A 124 6.16 1.93 14.45
C GLY A 124 6.46 3.08 15.40
N ILE A 125 7.44 2.87 16.27
CA ILE A 125 7.90 3.84 17.28
C ILE A 125 8.47 5.13 16.65
N GLU A 126 8.97 5.05 15.42
CA GLU A 126 9.52 6.17 14.67
C GLU A 126 8.44 7.13 14.15
N ASN A 127 7.18 6.67 14.09
CA ASN A 127 6.09 7.48 13.55
C ASN A 127 5.53 8.44 14.59
N ASP A 128 5.03 9.57 14.09
CA ASP A 128 4.30 10.55 14.91
C ASP A 128 2.93 10.91 14.32
N GLU A 129 2.20 11.77 15.03
CA GLU A 129 0.85 12.18 14.63
C GLU A 129 0.83 12.89 13.26
N ASN A 130 1.89 13.61 12.90
CA ASN A 130 1.97 14.30 11.62
C ASN A 130 2.10 13.30 10.47
N ASP A 131 2.82 12.19 10.67
CA ASP A 131 2.89 11.11 9.68
C ASP A 131 1.50 10.53 9.41
N VAL A 132 0.72 10.30 10.47
CA VAL A 132 -0.65 9.78 10.38
C VAL A 132 -1.56 10.77 9.66
N ASP A 133 -1.49 12.06 10.01
CA ASP A 133 -2.32 13.10 9.42
C ASP A 133 -1.95 13.34 7.95
N CYS A 134 -0.66 13.29 7.60
CA CYS A 134 -0.18 13.29 6.22
C CYS A 134 -0.71 12.09 5.44
N PHE A 135 -0.61 10.89 6.01
CA PHE A 135 -1.15 9.67 5.41
C PHE A 135 -2.65 9.80 5.12
N ILE A 136 -3.47 10.20 6.09
CA ILE A 136 -4.92 10.40 5.92
C ILE A 136 -5.20 11.41 4.80
N LYS A 137 -4.47 12.53 4.75
CA LYS A 137 -4.61 13.57 3.72
C LYS A 137 -4.33 13.01 2.33
N ILE A 138 -3.27 12.21 2.17
CA ILE A 138 -2.92 11.57 0.89
C ILE A 138 -3.96 10.54 0.48
N ILE A 139 -4.43 9.69 1.40
CA ILE A 139 -5.53 8.74 1.10
C ILE A 139 -6.78 9.48 0.63
N LYS A 140 -7.16 10.58 1.30
CA LYS A 140 -8.31 11.40 0.91
C LYS A 140 -8.15 12.00 -0.48
N ARG A 141 -6.95 12.47 -0.83
CA ARG A 141 -6.63 12.98 -2.18
C ARG A 141 -6.79 11.88 -3.24
N ILE A 142 -6.22 10.70 -2.99
CA ILE A 142 -6.24 9.56 -3.92
C ILE A 142 -7.67 9.03 -4.11
N ALA A 143 -8.46 8.94 -3.04
CA ALA A 143 -9.84 8.46 -3.07
C ALA A 143 -10.77 9.39 -3.88
N LYS A 144 -10.50 10.71 -3.87
CA LYS A 144 -11.28 11.72 -4.60
C LYS A 144 -10.93 11.82 -6.09
N LYS A 145 -9.73 11.39 -6.50
CA LYS A 145 -9.27 11.51 -7.89
C LYS A 145 -10.19 10.69 -8.81
N PRO A 146 -10.71 11.26 -9.91
CA PRO A 146 -11.57 10.54 -10.84
C PRO A 146 -10.81 9.35 -11.45
N ARG A 147 -11.52 8.23 -11.63
CA ARG A 147 -10.95 6.97 -12.11
C ARG A 147 -11.72 6.47 -13.32
N SER A 148 -11.01 5.83 -14.24
CA SER A 148 -11.61 5.11 -15.35
C SER A 148 -12.50 3.97 -14.85
N ILE A 149 -13.49 3.60 -15.65
CA ILE A 149 -14.41 2.49 -15.36
C ILE A 149 -13.63 1.19 -15.11
N PHE A 150 -12.59 0.95 -15.90
CA PHE A 150 -11.73 -0.22 -15.76
C PHE A 150 -11.04 -0.29 -14.38
N ASN A 151 -10.46 0.81 -13.91
CA ASN A 151 -9.83 0.84 -12.58
C ASN A 151 -10.84 0.66 -11.45
N LYS A 152 -12.05 1.23 -11.58
CA LYS A 152 -13.14 1.03 -10.61
C LYS A 152 -13.56 -0.44 -10.54
N LEU A 153 -13.72 -1.10 -11.69
CA LEU A 153 -14.09 -2.51 -11.77
C LEU A 153 -13.03 -3.41 -11.10
N LEU A 154 -11.76 -3.20 -11.45
CA LEU A 154 -10.64 -3.95 -10.85
C LEU A 154 -10.60 -3.77 -9.33
N ALA A 155 -10.71 -2.53 -8.86
CA ALA A 155 -10.73 -2.20 -7.44
C ALA A 155 -11.88 -2.88 -6.68
N HIS A 156 -13.09 -2.93 -7.27
CA HIS A 156 -14.24 -3.60 -6.67
C HIS A 156 -14.05 -5.13 -6.57
N THR A 157 -13.25 -5.71 -7.47
CA THR A 157 -12.84 -7.12 -7.39
C THR A 157 -11.55 -7.33 -6.58
N TYR A 158 -11.05 -6.28 -5.94
CA TYR A 158 -9.78 -6.24 -5.20
C TYR A 158 -8.54 -6.58 -6.04
N ASN A 159 -8.66 -6.64 -7.37
CA ASN A 159 -7.57 -6.96 -8.27
C ASN A 159 -6.69 -5.74 -8.52
N GLY A 160 -5.40 -5.99 -8.74
CA GLY A 160 -4.48 -4.97 -9.22
C GLY A 160 -4.71 -4.62 -10.69
N THR A 161 -4.12 -3.51 -11.14
CA THR A 161 -4.10 -3.10 -12.56
C THR A 161 -2.77 -3.41 -13.23
N LEU A 162 -2.81 -3.78 -14.51
CA LEU A 162 -1.62 -3.88 -15.35
C LEU A 162 -1.04 -2.51 -15.72
N PHE A 163 -1.88 -1.46 -15.71
CA PHE A 163 -1.51 -0.13 -16.15
C PHE A 163 -1.07 0.71 -14.95
N ILE A 164 0.17 0.53 -14.52
CA ILE A 164 0.81 1.39 -13.53
C ILE A 164 1.63 2.45 -14.28
N PRO A 165 1.26 3.74 -14.21
CA PRO A 165 2.03 4.79 -14.86
C PRO A 165 3.41 4.93 -14.19
N GLU A 166 4.42 5.26 -14.98
CA GLU A 166 5.69 5.73 -14.44
C GLU A 166 5.47 7.07 -13.72
N THR A 167 6.14 7.27 -12.60
CA THR A 167 5.96 8.47 -11.77
C THR A 167 7.15 9.40 -11.88
N THR A 168 6.94 10.68 -11.59
CA THR A 168 8.00 11.70 -11.67
C THR A 168 9.13 11.35 -10.72
N THR A 169 8.80 10.94 -9.50
CA THR A 169 9.79 10.51 -8.50
C THR A 169 10.60 9.32 -9.01
N GLN A 170 9.97 8.34 -9.66
CA GLN A 170 10.68 7.19 -10.23
C GLN A 170 11.68 7.63 -11.30
N VAL A 171 11.28 8.52 -12.21
CA VAL A 171 12.16 9.05 -13.26
C VAL A 171 13.36 9.80 -12.63
N ILE A 172 13.11 10.63 -11.62
CA ILE A 172 14.16 11.38 -10.92
C ILE A 172 15.13 10.42 -10.22
N ILE A 173 14.62 9.45 -9.45
CA ILE A 173 15.45 8.45 -8.76
C ILE A 173 16.27 7.67 -9.78
N LYS A 174 15.67 7.22 -10.88
CA LYS A 174 16.38 6.48 -11.93
C LYS A 174 17.53 7.30 -12.51
N ARG A 175 17.29 8.56 -12.86
CA ARG A 175 18.33 9.48 -13.36
C ARG A 175 19.44 9.70 -12.33
N PHE A 176 19.08 9.89 -11.06
CA PHE A 176 20.04 10.05 -9.97
C PHE A 176 20.92 8.81 -9.79
N VAL A 177 20.32 7.62 -9.79
CA VAL A 177 21.03 6.34 -9.67
C VAL A 177 21.96 6.14 -10.85
N GLU A 178 21.48 6.34 -12.09
CA GLU A 178 22.30 6.23 -13.30
C GLU A 178 23.49 7.20 -13.30
N SER A 179 23.26 8.46 -12.90
CA SER A 179 24.31 9.46 -12.77
C SER A 179 25.33 9.10 -11.68
N SER A 180 24.87 8.58 -10.54
CA SER A 180 25.75 8.17 -9.43
C SER A 180 26.61 6.97 -9.80
N ILE A 181 26.03 5.97 -10.47
CA ILE A 181 26.76 4.79 -10.95
C ILE A 181 27.87 5.21 -11.91
N LYS A 182 27.58 6.07 -12.90
CA LYS A 182 28.59 6.58 -13.83
C LYS A 182 29.73 7.30 -13.11
N LYS A 183 29.42 8.13 -12.11
CA LYS A 183 30.42 8.89 -11.35
C LYS A 183 31.29 8.00 -10.48
N VAL A 184 30.72 6.98 -9.83
CA VAL A 184 31.42 6.15 -8.84
C VAL A 184 32.21 5.03 -9.52
N PHE A 185 31.61 4.36 -10.50
CA PHE A 185 32.19 3.15 -11.09
C PHE A 185 32.92 3.39 -12.41
N SER A 186 32.92 4.63 -12.92
CA SER A 186 33.53 4.98 -14.22
C SER A 186 33.15 3.99 -15.34
N ILE A 187 31.94 3.42 -15.28
CA ILE A 187 31.46 2.47 -16.28
C ILE A 187 31.17 3.27 -17.54
N ASP A 188 32.19 3.35 -18.39
CA ASP A 188 32.05 3.79 -19.75
C ASP A 188 31.32 2.67 -20.51
N LYS A 189 30.16 2.97 -21.09
CA LYS A 189 29.37 1.99 -21.85
C LYS A 189 30.11 1.44 -23.08
N ASN A 190 31.30 1.98 -23.38
CA ASN A 190 32.17 1.57 -24.47
C ASN A 190 33.18 0.47 -24.09
N VAL A 191 33.25 0.03 -22.83
CA VAL A 191 34.23 -1.00 -22.40
C VAL A 191 33.76 -2.44 -22.72
N CYS A 192 32.48 -2.64 -23.06
CA CYS A 192 31.92 -3.97 -23.33
C CYS A 192 31.38 -4.16 -24.77
N ASN A 193 31.83 -3.35 -25.72
CA ASN A 193 31.61 -3.61 -27.15
C ASN A 193 32.82 -4.28 -27.78
#